data_AF-A0AA43D769-F1
#
_entry.id   AF-A0AA43D769-F1
#
_cell.length_a   1.000
_cell.length_b   1.000
_cell.length_c   1.000
_cell.angle_alpha   90.00
_cell.angle_beta   90.00
_cell.angle_gamma   90.00
#
_symmetry.space_group_name_H-M   'P 1'
#
loop_
_entity.id
_entity.type
_entity.pdbx_description
1 polymer ?
#
loop_
_entity_poly.entity_id
_entity_poly.type
_entity_poly.pdbx_seq_one_letter_code
_entity_poly.pdbx_strand_id
1 'polypeptide(L)' 'MKKTIGIVVMLLFGLTACGPKPYYKTSKGKKKQKYYNEIQFGGKGASEMKMK' A
#
# COMPACT_ATOMS: atom_id res chain seq x y z
N MET A 1 10.01 26.40 28.65
CA MET A 1 10.68 25.08 28.50
C MET A 1 9.70 23.94 28.21
N LYS A 2 8.67 23.68 29.04
CA LYS A 2 7.73 22.54 28.81
C LYS A 2 6.95 22.65 27.47
N LYS A 3 6.53 23.87 27.10
CA LYS A 3 5.80 24.13 25.85
C LYS A 3 6.65 23.95 24.58
N THR A 4 7.92 24.34 24.62
CA THR A 4 8.85 24.18 23.50
C THR A 4 9.18 22.71 23.26
N ILE A 5 9.33 21.91 24.32
CA ILE A 5 9.55 20.46 24.20
C ILE A 5 8.34 19.79 23.54
N GLY A 6 7.12 20.15 23.94
CA GLY A 6 5.89 19.61 23.33
C GLY A 6 5.78 19.89 21.83
N ILE A 7 6.13 21.10 21.39
CA ILE A 7 6.11 21.48 19.97
C ILE A 7 7.14 20.69 19.17
N VAL A 8 8.36 20.52 19.69
CA VAL A 8 9.42 19.75 19.02
C VAL A 8 9.01 18.29 18.85
N VAL A 9 8.43 17.68 19.89
CA VAL A 9 7.92 16.30 19.82
C VAL A 9 6.81 16.17 18.77
N MET A 10 5.86 17.11 18.75
CA MET A 10 4.75 17.09 17.78
C MET A 10 5.23 17.22 16.33
N LEU A 11 6.24 18.06 16.07
CA LEU A 11 6.84 18.22 14.74
C LEU A 11 7.60 16.96 14.31
N LEU A 12 8.37 16.34 15.21
CA LEU A 12 9.10 15.09 14.93
C LEU A 12 8.14 13.96 14.51
N PHE A 13 7.01 13.80 15.22
CA PHE A 13 6.02 12.78 14.86
C PHE A 13 5.21 13.16 13.60
N GLY A 14 4.85 14.43 13.44
CA GLY A 14 4.09 14.90 12.27
C GLY A 14 4.82 14.68 10.93
N LEU A 15 6.15 14.81 10.93
CA LEU A 15 6.96 14.59 9.72
C LEU A 15 7.04 13.12 9.31
N THR A 16 6.84 12.17 10.22
CA THR A 16 6.82 10.74 9.90
C THR A 16 5.53 10.28 9.20
N ALA A 17 4.46 11.09 9.24
CA ALA A 17 3.18 10.75 8.64
C ALA A 17 3.20 10.82 7.09
N CYS A 18 4.15 11.57 6.51
CA CYS A 18 4.34 11.66 5.06
C CYS A 18 5.29 10.58 4.54
N GLY A 19 4.96 9.31 4.78
CA GLY A 19 5.66 8.17 4.18
C GLY A 19 5.24 7.91 2.73
N PRO A 20 6.05 7.17 1.95
CA PRO A 20 5.67 6.73 0.60
C PRO A 20 4.36 5.95 0.65
N LYS A 21 3.48 6.18 -0.34
CA LYS A 21 2.20 5.46 -0.41
C LYS A 21 2.45 3.95 -0.39
N PRO A 22 1.74 3.17 0.45
CA PRO A 22 1.83 1.73 0.44
C PRO A 22 1.68 1.16 -0.97
N TYR A 23 2.47 0.14 -1.31
CA TYR A 23 2.60 -0.34 -2.69
C TYR A 23 1.26 -0.68 -3.34
N TYR A 24 0.34 -1.33 -2.61
CA TYR A 24 -1.01 -1.67 -3.08
C TYR A 24 -1.88 -0.45 -3.46
N LYS A 25 -1.56 0.76 -2.95
CA LYS A 25 -2.24 2.01 -3.33
C LYS A 25 -1.65 2.65 -4.59
N THR A 26 -0.45 2.23 -5.03
CA THR A 26 0.19 2.74 -6.24
C THR A 26 -0.44 2.15 -7.51
N SER A 27 -0.32 2.83 -8.65
CA SER A 27 -0.85 2.31 -9.93
C SER A 27 -0.23 0.96 -10.31
N LYS A 28 1.09 0.79 -10.09
CA LYS A 28 1.79 -0.48 -10.32
C LYS A 28 1.29 -1.59 -9.39
N GLY A 29 1.12 -1.29 -8.11
CA GLY A 29 0.60 -2.26 -7.13
C GLY A 29 -0.83 -2.69 -7.41
N LYS A 30 -1.71 -1.76 -7.81
CA LYS A 30 -3.09 -2.08 -8.20
C LYS A 30 -3.15 -3.03 -9.40
N LYS A 31 -2.33 -2.79 -10.44
CA LYS A 31 -2.23 -3.69 -11.61
C LYS A 31 -1.78 -5.09 -11.19
N LYS A 32 -0.75 -5.17 -10.34
CA LYS A 32 -0.24 -6.45 -9.81
C LYS A 32 -1.30 -7.17 -8.98
N GLN A 33 -1.98 -6.46 -8.09
CA GLN A 33 -3.05 -7.04 -7.26
C GLN A 33 -4.22 -7.56 -8.10
N LYS A 34 -4.62 -6.83 -9.15
CA LYS A 34 -5.65 -7.29 -10.09
C LYS A 34 -5.25 -8.61 -10.76
N TYR A 35 -4.02 -8.70 -11.27
CA TYR A 35 -3.51 -9.92 -11.91
C TYR A 35 -3.57 -11.15 -10.98
N TYR A 36 -3.06 -11.02 -9.74
CA TYR A 36 -3.11 -12.14 -8.80
C TYR A 36 -4.53 -12.47 -8.36
N ASN A 37 -5.39 -11.47 -8.15
CA ASN A 37 -6.80 -11.71 -7.82
C ASN A 37 -7.52 -12.46 -8.95
N GLU A 38 -7.23 -12.12 -10.21
CA GLU A 38 -7.79 -12.81 -11.38
C GLU A 38 -7.39 -14.29 -11.43
N ILE A 39 -6.20 -14.63 -10.94
CA ILE A 39 -5.71 -16.02 -10.84
C ILE A 39 -6.34 -16.75 -9.64
N GLN A 40 -6.38 -16.10 -8.48
CA GLN A 40 -6.73 -16.75 -7.22
C GLN A 40 -8.24 -16.93 -7.01
N PHE A 41 -9.05 -16.00 -7.50
CA PHE A 41 -10.49 -15.95 -7.22
C PHE A 41 -11.36 -16.30 -8.45
N GLY A 42 -10.79 -16.99 -9.44
CA GLY A 42 -11.59 -17.55 -10.54
C GLY A 42 -11.91 -16.58 -11.69
N GLY A 43 -11.10 -15.54 -11.91
CA GLY A 43 -11.21 -14.69 -13.10
C GLY A 43 -10.82 -15.43 -14.39
N LYS A 44 -10.98 -14.79 -15.55
CA LYS A 44 -10.64 -15.39 -16.87
C LYS A 44 -9.24 -16.05 -16.91
N GLY A 45 -8.25 -15.45 -16.24
CA GLY A 45 -6.90 -16.02 -16.14
C GLY A 45 -6.77 -17.24 -15.21
N ALA A 46 -7.65 -17.41 -14.21
CA ALA A 46 -7.67 -18.60 -13.36
C ALA A 46 -8.08 -19.86 -14.13
N SER A 47 -9.06 -19.74 -15.04
CA SER A 47 -9.48 -20.82 -15.93
C SER A 47 -8.38 -21.23 -16.90
N GLU A 48 -7.57 -20.29 -17.38
CA GLU A 48 -6.44 -20.58 -18.28
C GLU A 48 -5.25 -21.25 -17.56
N MET A 49 -5.00 -20.92 -16.28
CA MET A 49 -3.98 -21.62 -15.48
C MET A 49 -4.39 -23.03 -15.08
N LYS A 50 -5.69 -23.30 -14.91
CA LYS A 50 -6.19 -24.64 -14.58
C LYS A 50 -6.10 -25.63 -15.75
N MET A 51 -5.99 -25.16 -16.99
CA MET A 51 -5.94 -25.98 -18.21
C MET A 51 -4.51 -26.25 -18.72
N LYS A 52 -3.48 -25.79 -18.01
CA LYS A 52 -2.07 -26.00 -18.36
C LYS A 52 -1.41 -26.92 -17.34
#